data_AF-A0A920NPQ0-F1
#
_entry.id   AF-A0A920NPQ0-F1
#
_cell.length_a   1.000
_cell.length_b   1.000
_cell.length_c   1.000
_cell.angle_alpha   90.00
_cell.angle_beta   90.00
_cell.angle_gamma   90.00
#
_symmetry.space_group_name_H-M   'P 1'
#
loop_
_entity.id
_entity.type
_entity.pdbx_description
1 polymer ?
#
loop_
_entity_poly.entity_id
_entity_poly.type
_entity_poly.pdbx_seq_one_letter_code
_entity_poly.pdbx_strand_id
1 'polypeptide(L)' 'MVYKILKPGGKIIGLWFPLDKTMADGGPPWGITIDEVKSIFKNDWIIEREEFPEISIQQRKNREKLIIFVKQ' A
#
# COMPACT_ATOMS: atom_id res chain seq x y z
N MET A 1 -3.91 -1.52 16.23
CA MET A 1 -3.89 -1.37 14.76
C MET A 1 -3.22 -0.04 14.44
N VAL A 2 -2.42 0.02 13.37
CA VAL A 2 -1.43 1.09 13.08
C VAL A 2 -2.00 2.51 13.19
N TYR A 3 -3.28 2.70 12.93
CA TYR A 3 -3.94 4.01 13.03
C TYR A 3 -3.90 4.65 14.43
N LYS A 4 -3.69 3.89 15.51
CA LYS A 4 -3.54 4.44 16.87
C LYS A 4 -2.14 4.96 17.17
N ILE A 5 -1.16 4.69 16.32
CA ILE A 5 0.25 5.07 16.53
C ILE A 5 0.49 6.51 16.06
N LEU A 6 -0.16 6.92 14.97
CA LEU A 6 0.06 8.22 14.33
C LEU A 6 -0.88 9.29 14.88
N LYS A 7 -0.33 10.50 15.07
CA LYS A 7 -1.08 11.73 15.36
C LYS A 7 -1.78 12.25 14.08
N PRO A 8 -2.81 13.11 14.20
CA PRO A 8 -3.32 13.87 13.06
C PRO A 8 -2.19 14.53 12.26
N GLY A 9 -2.27 14.47 10.93
CA GLY A 9 -1.21 14.91 10.00
C GLY A 9 -0.05 13.92 9.82
N GLY A 10 0.00 12.81 10.58
CA GLY A 10 1.00 11.76 10.43
C GLY A 10 0.85 10.99 9.12
N LYS A 11 1.97 10.55 8.53
CA LYS A 11 2.01 9.85 7.24
C LYS A 11 2.28 8.36 7.38
N ILE A 12 1.51 7.53 6.66
CA ILE A 12 1.86 6.14 6.35
C ILE A 12 2.39 6.11 4.93
N ILE A 13 3.66 5.76 4.78
CA ILE A 13 4.33 5.60 3.49
C ILE A 13 4.46 4.10 3.25
N GLY A 14 3.60 3.54 2.40
CA GLY A 14 3.57 2.11 2.10
C GLY A 14 4.01 1.82 0.68
N LEU A 15 4.95 0.89 0.52
CA LEU A 15 5.25 0.24 -0.75
C LEU A 15 4.55 -1.12 -0.78
N TRP A 16 3.41 -1.18 -1.45
CA TRP A 16 2.47 -2.29 -1.40
C TRP A 16 2.86 -3.35 -2.44
N PHE A 17 3.25 -4.55 -2.00
CA PHE A 17 3.78 -5.65 -2.81
C PHE A 17 3.36 -7.01 -2.23
N PRO A 18 3.15 -8.06 -3.06
CA PRO A 18 3.00 -8.06 -4.52
C PRO A 18 1.56 -7.82 -4.97
N LEU A 19 1.39 -7.05 -6.06
CA LEU A 19 0.10 -6.74 -6.68
C LEU A 19 -0.33 -7.73 -7.77
N ASP A 20 0.57 -8.63 -8.16
CA ASP A 20 0.39 -9.58 -9.26
C ASP A 20 0.15 -11.01 -8.80
N LYS A 21 0.04 -11.23 -7.48
CA LYS A 21 -0.27 -12.54 -6.92
C LYS A 21 -1.76 -12.69 -6.63
N THR A 22 -2.28 -13.85 -6.93
CA THR A 22 -3.59 -14.33 -6.52
C THR A 22 -3.49 -15.10 -5.19
N MET A 23 -4.64 -15.44 -4.60
CA MET A 23 -4.67 -16.31 -3.42
C MET A 23 -4.12 -17.73 -3.70
N ALA A 24 -4.25 -18.22 -4.94
CA ALA A 24 -3.77 -19.55 -5.33
C ALA A 24 -2.23 -19.63 -5.37
N ASP A 25 -1.54 -18.50 -5.59
CA ASP A 25 -0.07 -18.42 -5.63
C ASP A 25 0.59 -18.57 -4.25
N GLY A 26 -0.21 -18.64 -3.17
CA GLY A 26 0.25 -18.83 -1.81
C GLY A 26 1.07 -17.66 -1.25
N GLY A 27 1.67 -17.88 -0.09
CA GLY A 27 2.54 -16.92 0.57
C GLY A 27 3.39 -17.56 1.67
N PRO A 28 4.25 -16.78 2.34
CA PRO A 28 4.50 -15.35 2.12
C PRO A 28 5.50 -15.06 0.96
N PRO A 29 5.45 -13.85 0.35
CA PRO A 29 4.43 -12.82 0.57
C PRO A 29 3.12 -13.20 -0.15
N TRP A 30 1.99 -12.88 0.49
CA TRP A 30 0.63 -13.05 -0.05
C TRP A 30 0.29 -11.92 -1.01
N GLY A 31 -0.47 -12.21 -2.06
CA GLY A 31 -0.98 -11.19 -2.97
C GLY A 31 -1.93 -10.21 -2.29
N ILE A 32 -1.90 -8.97 -2.74
CA ILE A 32 -2.77 -7.89 -2.27
C ILE A 32 -3.31 -7.09 -3.45
N THR A 33 -4.43 -6.41 -3.24
CA THR A 33 -4.97 -5.45 -4.21
C THR A 33 -4.94 -4.02 -3.66
N ILE A 34 -4.91 -3.04 -4.56
CA ILE A 34 -4.97 -1.62 -4.19
C ILE A 34 -6.30 -1.28 -3.52
N ASP A 35 -7.40 -1.91 -3.96
CA ASP A 35 -8.72 -1.67 -3.40
C ASP A 35 -8.85 -2.17 -1.96
N GLU A 36 -8.28 -3.35 -1.64
CA GLU A 36 -8.19 -3.84 -0.26
C GLU A 36 -7.39 -2.87 0.60
N VAL A 37 -6.23 -2.42 0.12
CA VAL A 37 -5.38 -1.45 0.84
C VAL A 37 -6.16 -0.16 1.11
N LYS A 38 -6.82 0.42 0.10
CA LYS A 38 -7.61 1.65 0.27
C LYS A 38 -8.79 1.46 1.21
N SER A 39 -9.46 0.31 1.15
CA SER A 39 -10.60 -0.03 2.03
C SER A 39 -10.20 -0.03 3.51
N ILE A 40 -8.96 -0.46 3.83
CA ILE A 40 -8.44 -0.45 5.20
C ILE A 40 -8.28 0.98 5.75
N PHE A 41 -7.95 1.95 4.90
CA PHE A 41 -7.66 3.33 5.31
C PHE A 41 -8.80 4.34 5.04
N LYS A 42 -9.91 3.92 4.45
CA LYS A 42 -10.94 4.80 3.87
C LYS A 42 -11.58 5.87 4.79
N ASN A 43 -11.60 5.68 6.11
CA ASN A 43 -12.38 6.53 7.01
C ASN A 43 -11.58 7.72 7.58
N ASP A 44 -10.32 7.49 7.98
CA ASP A 44 -9.53 8.46 8.77
C ASP A 44 -8.28 8.97 8.02
N TRP A 45 -8.18 8.68 6.71
CA TRP A 45 -6.97 8.94 5.94
C TRP A 45 -7.28 9.54 4.57
N ILE A 46 -6.37 10.42 4.13
CA ILE A 46 -6.37 11.02 2.79
C ILE A 46 -5.19 10.45 2.01
N ILE A 47 -5.38 10.11 0.74
CA ILE A 47 -4.29 9.73 -0.15
C ILE A 47 -3.60 10.99 -0.66
N GLU A 48 -2.34 11.19 -0.26
CA GLU A 48 -1.51 12.31 -0.72
C GLU A 48 -0.80 11.98 -2.04
N ARG A 49 -0.35 10.72 -2.20
CA ARG A 49 0.39 10.26 -3.39
C ARG A 49 0.09 8.80 -3.66
N GLU A 50 -0.02 8.45 -4.95
CA GLU A 50 -0.21 7.07 -5.41
C GLU A 50 0.48 6.89 -6.78
N GLU A 51 1.49 6.03 -6.85
CA GLU A 51 2.27 5.83 -8.08
C GLU A 51 2.95 4.45 -8.15
N PHE A 52 3.22 3.98 -9.36
CA PHE A 52 4.18 2.89 -9.57
C PHE A 52 5.59 3.49 -9.57
N PRO A 53 6.52 3.03 -8.72
CA PRO A 53 7.86 3.61 -8.67
C PRO A 53 8.63 3.36 -9.97
N GLU A 54 9.22 4.40 -10.55
CA GLU A 54 10.05 4.30 -11.76
C GLU A 54 11.36 3.52 -11.50
N ILE A 55 11.84 3.57 -10.25
CA ILE A 55 13.11 2.99 -9.80
C ILE A 55 12.97 1.55 -9.24
N SER A 56 11.79 0.92 -9.38
CA SER A 56 11.63 -0.49 -8.98
C SER A 56 12.60 -1.39 -9.73
N ILE A 57 13.21 -2.36 -9.02
CA ILE A 57 14.03 -3.39 -9.65
C ILE A 57 13.20 -4.19 -10.65
N GLN A 58 13.84 -4.77 -11.67
CA GLN A 58 13.16 -5.46 -12.77
C GLN A 58 12.17 -6.52 -12.28
N GLN A 59 12.51 -7.27 -11.22
CA GLN A 59 11.65 -8.33 -10.67
C GLN A 59 10.41 -7.80 -9.94
N ARG A 60 10.35 -6.51 -9.59
CA ARG A 60 9.23 -5.87 -8.87
C ARG A 60 8.52 -4.77 -9.67
N LYS A 61 9.07 -4.40 -10.82
CA LYS A 61 8.49 -3.37 -11.70
C LYS A 61 7.04 -3.73 -12.03
N ASN A 62 6.13 -2.77 -11.82
CA ASN A 62 4.67 -2.92 -11.98
C ASN A 62 4.01 -3.94 -11.02
N ARG A 63 4.74 -4.45 -10.03
CA ARG A 63 4.22 -5.40 -9.02
C ARG A 63 4.12 -4.78 -7.63
N GLU A 64 4.56 -3.54 -7.48
CA GLU A 64 4.47 -2.77 -6.26
C GLU A 64 4.00 -1.35 -6.53
N LYS A 65 3.25 -0.76 -5.61
CA LYS A 65 2.76 0.63 -5.74
C LYS A 65 3.05 1.40 -4.47
N LEU A 66 3.58 2.61 -4.61
CA LEU A 66 3.73 3.54 -3.50
C LEU A 66 2.38 4.20 -3.25
N ILE A 67 1.91 4.18 -2.01
CA ILE A 67 0.79 5.02 -1.56
C ILE A 67 1.18 5.71 -0.26
N ILE A 68 1.00 7.02 -0.22
CA ILE A 68 1.18 7.86 0.96
C ILE A 68 -0.20 8.26 1.49
N PHE A 69 -0.50 7.82 2.71
CA PHE A 69 -1.73 8.19 3.42
C PHE A 69 -1.40 9.23 4.51
N VAL A 70 -2.24 10.25 4.66
CA VAL A 70 -2.17 11.26 5.72
C VAL A 70 -3.35 11.09 6.66
N LYS A 71 -3.09 10.96 7.96
CA LYS A 71 -4.14 10.84 8.97
C LYS A 71 -4.87 12.17 9.16
N GLN A 72 -6.20 12.14 9.19
CA GLN A 72 -7.01 13.30 9.60
C GLN A 72 -6.94 13.53 11.11
#